data_AF-A0A0P1BGB5-F1
#
_entry.id   AF-A0A0P1BGB5-F1
#
_cell.length_a   1.000
_cell.length_b   1.000
_cell.length_c   1.000
_cell.angle_alpha   90.00
_cell.angle_beta   90.00
_cell.angle_gamma   90.00
#
_symmetry.space_group_name_H-M   'P 1'
#
loop_
_entity.id
_entity.type
_entity.pdbx_description
1 polymer ?
#
loop_
_entity_poly.entity_id
_entity_poly.type
_entity_poly.pdbx_seq_one_letter_code
_entity_poly.pdbx_strand_id
1 'polypeptide(L)'
;MPSRPPPVSAVALTRVQILTPLSILISAGTLIVTSILIHPSLSEISEKHANYFTPSSAWLLVYWGVLYLLQIGFALLCVVGQQAETKKLIANGVGVRLAICNFLLAVWSITWVVASPACFVAGEVLLAIIALILLITAAILEFIYPPSAKHPLDWIFVHVPIKMLLISMLQVDVAQQLFMALEWDVSHGNKALQHSVWPTFATILSVGAFSALWIFAFQDLTWAACGIVLNLALLAYKIPDHDRPAEIVAATIASIVLQGVALFGSYLQIYIRRQQEGRIRLEEEEDRRIQIAEAEAEAAAARARADALSSHGSRSRLDSQHADQQGLETDLESNEQGLMNGHVEDHASNGTKQDDGVSVTRTLGSAALEER
;
A
#
# COMPACT_ATOMS: atom_id res chain seq x y z
N MET A 1 7.22 -10.47 8.01
CA MET A 1 7.23 -9.47 9.09
C MET A 1 7.73 -8.16 8.51
N PRO A 2 6.96 -7.05 8.54
CA PRO A 2 7.50 -5.75 8.15
C PRO A 2 8.60 -5.36 9.15
N SER A 3 9.79 -5.03 8.62
CA SER A 3 10.96 -4.65 9.39
C SER A 3 10.66 -3.42 10.26
N ARG A 4 10.99 -3.49 11.55
CA ARG A 4 10.80 -2.37 12.49
C ARG A 4 11.61 -1.19 11.96
N PRO A 5 10.99 -0.03 11.62
CA PRO A 5 11.74 1.01 10.97
C PRO A 5 12.73 1.64 11.97
N PRO A 6 13.91 2.08 11.51
CA PRO A 6 15.03 2.45 12.36
C PRO A 6 14.69 3.61 13.32
N PRO A 7 15.40 3.71 14.46
CA PRO A 7 15.24 4.84 15.39
C PRO A 7 15.57 6.16 14.70
N VAL A 8 14.88 7.24 15.10
CA VAL A 8 15.04 8.57 14.49
C VAL A 8 16.36 9.17 14.98
N SER A 9 17.28 9.45 14.06
CA SER A 9 18.48 10.23 14.38
C SER A 9 18.10 11.70 14.56
N ALA A 10 18.42 12.28 15.72
CA ALA A 10 18.17 13.70 16.01
C ALA A 10 18.83 14.62 14.96
N VAL A 11 20.03 14.27 14.49
CA VAL A 11 20.76 15.00 13.45
C VAL A 11 20.00 15.00 12.12
N ALA A 12 19.40 13.87 11.74
CA ALA A 12 18.62 13.78 10.51
C ALA A 12 17.37 14.68 10.59
N LEU A 13 16.68 14.69 11.73
CA LEU A 13 15.51 15.53 11.93
C LEU A 13 15.86 17.02 11.90
N THR A 14 16.94 17.44 12.58
CA THR A 14 17.42 18.83 12.54
C THR A 14 17.75 19.28 11.12
N ARG A 15 18.41 18.44 10.32
CA ARG A 15 18.72 18.76 8.91
C ARG A 15 17.45 19.00 8.11
N VAL A 16 16.42 18.16 8.27
CA VAL A 16 15.14 18.34 7.57
C VAL A 16 14.44 19.61 8.00
N GLN A 17 14.43 19.92 9.30
CA GLN A 17 13.79 21.13 9.85
C GLN A 17 14.44 22.43 9.36
N ILE A 18 15.75 22.43 9.10
CA ILE A 18 16.46 23.61 8.59
C ILE A 18 16.38 23.67 7.06
N LEU A 19 16.65 22.55 6.37
CA LEU A 19 16.74 22.54 4.92
C LEU A 19 15.38 22.69 4.23
N THR A 20 14.31 22.15 4.80
CA THR A 20 12.98 22.20 4.18
C THR A 20 12.48 23.64 4.00
N PRO A 21 12.34 24.47 5.05
CA PRO A 21 11.87 25.85 4.88
C PRO A 21 12.81 26.68 4.00
N LEU A 22 14.13 26.50 4.14
CA LEU A 22 15.11 27.17 3.31
C LEU A 22 14.95 26.84 1.82
N SER A 23 14.78 25.55 1.50
CA SER A 23 14.60 25.08 0.12
C SER A 23 13.31 25.60 -0.50
N ILE A 24 12.22 25.65 0.27
CA ILE A 24 10.92 26.16 -0.20
C ILE A 24 11.05 27.66 -0.51
N LEU A 25 11.68 28.43 0.38
CA LEU A 25 11.87 29.86 0.18
C LEU A 25 12.71 30.16 -1.07
N ILE A 26 13.80 29.42 -1.26
CA ILE A 26 14.67 29.57 -2.45
C ILE A 26 13.92 29.16 -3.71
N SER A 27 13.22 28.02 -3.70
CA SER A 27 12.46 27.53 -4.85
C SER A 27 11.33 28.47 -5.25
N ALA A 28 10.46 28.83 -4.31
CA ALA A 28 9.35 29.76 -4.54
C ALA A 28 9.86 31.15 -4.94
N GLY A 29 10.90 31.66 -4.26
CA GLY A 29 11.50 32.95 -4.59
C GLY A 29 12.03 32.99 -6.02
N THR A 30 12.80 31.98 -6.43
CA THR A 30 13.33 31.92 -7.80
C THR A 30 12.22 31.78 -8.83
N LEU A 31 11.19 30.97 -8.58
CA LEU A 31 10.04 30.85 -9.49
C LEU A 31 9.23 32.14 -9.61
N ILE A 32 9.01 32.87 -8.51
CA ILE A 32 8.36 34.19 -8.55
C ILE A 32 9.20 35.18 -9.36
N VAL A 33 10.52 35.22 -9.13
CA VAL A 33 11.43 36.11 -9.84
C VAL A 33 11.46 35.79 -11.34
N THR A 34 11.59 34.53 -11.71
CA THR A 34 11.62 34.07 -13.11
C THR A 34 10.26 34.16 -13.80
N SER A 35 9.16 34.13 -13.06
CA SER A 35 7.81 34.27 -13.62
C SER A 35 7.34 35.71 -13.77
N ILE A 36 7.82 36.65 -12.94
CA ILE A 36 7.25 38.01 -12.88
C ILE A 36 8.31 39.09 -13.11
N LEU A 37 9.53 38.94 -12.59
CA LEU A 37 10.53 40.01 -12.58
C LEU A 37 11.47 39.96 -13.79
N ILE A 38 11.70 38.78 -14.37
CA ILE A 38 12.62 38.58 -15.50
C ILE A 38 11.85 38.46 -16.81
N HIS A 39 12.36 39.13 -17.84
CA HIS A 39 11.91 38.97 -19.22
C HIS A 39 13.04 38.38 -20.09
N PRO A 40 12.78 37.37 -20.93
CA PRO A 40 11.49 36.70 -21.08
C PRO A 40 11.08 35.91 -19.83
N SER A 41 9.80 35.96 -19.47
CA SER A 41 9.27 35.26 -18.29
C SER A 41 9.02 33.77 -18.54
N LEU A 42 8.79 32.97 -17.49
CA LEU A 42 8.44 31.54 -17.64
C LEU A 42 7.24 31.32 -18.58
N SER A 43 6.18 32.14 -18.45
CA SER A 43 4.99 32.04 -19.30
C SER A 43 5.31 32.45 -20.74
N GLU A 44 6.09 33.51 -20.93
CA GLU A 44 6.49 33.99 -22.26
C GLU A 44 7.34 32.94 -23.00
N ILE A 45 8.28 32.29 -22.31
CA ILE A 45 9.06 31.18 -22.89
C ILE A 45 8.15 29.99 -23.20
N SER A 46 7.21 29.65 -22.31
CA SER A 46 6.26 28.56 -22.53
C SER A 46 5.33 28.81 -23.72
N GLU A 47 4.93 30.06 -23.97
CA GLU A 47 4.11 30.44 -25.12
C GLU A 47 4.95 30.48 -26.41
N LYS A 48 6.18 30.97 -26.34
CA LYS A 48 7.11 31.01 -27.48
C LYS A 48 7.47 29.60 -27.97
N HIS A 49 7.67 28.67 -27.03
CA HIS A 49 7.97 27.26 -27.29
C HIS A 49 6.76 26.36 -27.01
N ALA A 50 5.55 26.85 -27.32
CA ALA A 50 4.33 26.09 -27.09
C ALA A 50 4.37 24.75 -27.84
N ASN A 51 3.94 23.70 -27.15
CA ASN A 51 3.75 22.36 -27.71
C ASN A 51 2.48 21.74 -27.13
N TYR A 52 2.18 20.49 -27.47
CA TYR A 52 0.94 19.85 -27.02
C TYR A 52 0.90 19.56 -25.51
N PHE A 53 2.03 19.60 -24.81
CA PHE A 53 2.13 19.50 -23.35
C PHE A 53 2.07 20.86 -22.64
N THR A 54 2.00 21.98 -23.37
CA THR A 54 1.83 23.30 -22.74
C THR A 54 0.44 23.40 -22.11
N PRO A 55 0.34 23.57 -20.78
CA PRO A 55 -0.93 23.71 -20.07
C PRO A 55 -1.38 25.17 -20.03
N SER A 56 -2.63 25.39 -19.60
CA SER A 56 -3.13 26.75 -19.39
C SER A 56 -2.42 27.39 -18.20
N SER A 57 -1.80 28.56 -18.41
CA SER A 57 -1.03 29.28 -17.37
C SER A 57 -1.86 29.57 -16.12
N ALA A 58 -3.16 29.87 -16.27
CA ALA A 58 -4.05 30.12 -15.13
C ALA A 58 -4.26 28.86 -14.26
N TRP A 59 -4.51 27.71 -14.90
CA TRP A 59 -4.66 26.43 -14.20
C TRP A 59 -3.35 25.99 -13.55
N LEU A 60 -2.24 26.17 -14.27
CA LEU A 60 -0.91 25.84 -13.77
C LEU A 60 -0.56 26.70 -12.55
N LEU A 61 -0.83 28.01 -12.58
CA LEU A 61 -0.58 28.92 -11.46
C LEU A 61 -1.37 28.51 -10.20
N VAL A 62 -2.66 28.15 -10.35
CA VAL A 62 -3.47 27.67 -9.23
C VAL A 62 -2.91 26.36 -8.67
N TYR A 63 -2.53 25.41 -9.54
CA TYR A 63 -1.94 24.14 -9.14
C TYR A 63 -0.66 24.34 -8.32
N TRP A 64 0.27 25.14 -8.84
CA TRP A 64 1.53 25.45 -8.16
C TRP A 64 1.33 26.28 -6.88
N GLY A 65 0.35 27.19 -6.86
CA GLY A 65 -0.01 27.95 -5.67
C GLY A 65 -0.48 27.05 -4.52
N VAL A 66 -1.38 26.09 -4.81
CA VAL A 66 -1.83 25.09 -3.83
C VAL A 66 -0.66 24.20 -3.38
N LEU A 67 0.19 23.78 -4.31
CA LEU A 67 1.37 22.97 -4.00
C LEU A 67 2.31 23.70 -3.03
N TYR A 68 2.66 24.95 -3.29
CA TYR A 68 3.53 25.73 -2.39
C TYR A 68 2.87 26.00 -1.04
N LEU A 69 1.56 26.22 -1.00
CA LEU A 69 0.82 26.34 0.26
C LEU A 69 0.93 25.07 1.10
N LEU A 70 0.78 23.90 0.48
CA LEU A 70 0.96 22.60 1.16
C LEU A 70 2.41 22.38 1.60
N GLN A 71 3.40 22.77 0.79
CA GLN A 71 4.80 22.67 1.19
C GLN A 71 5.14 23.58 2.38
N ILE A 72 4.57 24.79 2.45
CA ILE A 72 4.68 25.65 3.63
C ILE A 72 4.06 24.95 4.85
N GLY A 73 2.88 24.36 4.69
CA GLY A 73 2.24 23.54 5.72
C GLY A 73 3.12 22.38 6.19
N PHE A 74 3.80 21.69 5.26
CA PHE A 74 4.79 20.65 5.58
C PHE A 74 5.95 21.19 6.40
N ALA A 75 6.51 22.35 6.03
CA ALA A 75 7.60 22.98 6.77
C ALA A 75 7.18 23.35 8.20
N LEU A 76 5.96 23.85 8.37
CA LEU A 76 5.39 24.12 9.70
C LEU A 76 5.21 22.82 10.49
N LEU A 77 4.73 21.75 9.86
CA LEU A 77 4.56 20.44 10.47
C LEU A 77 5.91 19.84 10.91
N CYS A 78 6.99 20.06 10.15
CA CYS A 78 8.35 19.68 10.57
C CYS A 78 8.80 20.34 11.88
N VAL A 79 8.37 21.58 12.14
CA VAL A 79 8.75 22.33 13.34
C VAL A 79 7.83 22.03 14.52
N VAL A 80 6.51 22.00 14.27
CA VAL A 80 5.48 21.89 15.31
C VAL A 80 5.14 20.43 15.64
N GLY A 81 5.37 19.50 14.72
CA GLY A 81 5.04 18.07 14.86
C GLY A 81 5.73 17.43 16.06
N GLN A 82 5.01 17.25 17.16
CA GLN A 82 5.57 16.68 18.39
C GLN A 82 5.46 15.15 18.46
N GLN A 83 4.57 14.55 17.69
CA GLN A 83 4.30 13.11 17.73
C GLN A 83 5.49 12.29 17.19
N ALA A 84 5.81 11.18 17.88
CA ALA A 84 6.95 10.33 17.53
C ALA A 84 6.79 9.65 16.16
N GLU A 85 5.57 9.29 15.79
CA GLU A 85 5.25 8.68 14.49
C GLU A 85 5.47 9.67 13.35
N THR A 86 4.96 10.89 13.49
CA THR A 86 5.16 11.99 12.53
C THR A 86 6.64 12.34 12.35
N LYS A 87 7.41 12.45 13.45
CA LYS A 87 8.86 12.71 13.37
C LYS A 87 9.62 11.61 12.61
N LYS A 88 9.17 10.36 12.76
CA LYS A 88 9.77 9.21 12.07
C LYS A 88 9.44 9.22 10.58
N LEU A 89 8.18 9.52 10.24
CA LEU A 89 7.73 9.71 8.87
C LEU A 89 8.54 10.80 8.16
N ILE A 90 8.74 11.95 8.82
CA ILE A 90 9.47 13.09 8.27
C ILE A 90 10.94 12.77 8.08
N ALA A 91 11.61 12.24 9.11
CA ALA A 91 13.05 12.02 9.05
C ALA A 91 13.45 10.88 8.09
N ASN A 92 12.70 9.78 8.09
CA ASN A 92 13.06 8.57 7.34
C ASN A 92 12.26 8.37 6.04
N GLY A 93 11.03 8.85 5.98
CA GLY A 93 10.19 8.76 4.78
C GLY A 93 10.57 9.82 3.76
N VAL A 94 10.42 11.10 4.14
CA VAL A 94 10.74 12.23 3.26
C VAL A 94 12.23 12.57 3.30
N GLY A 95 12.77 12.73 4.51
CA GLY A 95 14.16 13.15 4.71
C GLY A 95 14.50 14.47 4.02
N VAL A 96 15.73 14.59 3.55
CA VAL A 96 16.22 15.78 2.81
C VAL A 96 15.81 15.78 1.33
N ARG A 97 15.10 14.76 0.85
CA ARG A 97 14.80 14.55 -0.57
C ARG A 97 13.95 15.67 -1.16
N LEU A 98 12.90 16.08 -0.44
CA LEU A 98 12.06 17.20 -0.86
C LEU A 98 12.87 18.51 -0.97
N ALA A 99 13.78 18.75 -0.03
CA ALA A 99 14.63 19.93 -0.06
C ALA A 99 15.57 19.94 -1.28
N ILE A 100 16.14 18.77 -1.62
CA ILE A 100 16.95 18.60 -2.83
C ILE A 100 16.11 18.89 -4.07
N CYS A 101 14.90 18.32 -4.18
CA CYS A 101 14.00 18.59 -5.31
C CYS A 101 13.69 20.08 -5.47
N ASN A 102 13.42 20.79 -4.36
CA ASN A 102 13.15 22.22 -4.39
C ASN A 102 14.37 23.05 -4.86
N PHE A 103 15.58 22.68 -4.44
CA PHE A 103 16.80 23.33 -4.95
C PHE A 103 17.02 23.06 -6.43
N LEU A 104 16.85 21.82 -6.87
CA LEU A 104 16.97 21.46 -8.29
C LEU A 104 15.91 22.18 -9.13
N LEU A 105 14.68 22.32 -8.62
CA LEU A 105 13.60 23.06 -9.29
C LEU A 105 13.92 24.55 -9.41
N ALA A 106 14.57 25.14 -8.40
CA ALA A 106 15.05 26.51 -8.47
C ALA A 106 16.09 26.67 -9.60
N VAL A 107 17.07 25.76 -9.69
CA VAL A 107 18.07 25.77 -10.77
C VAL A 107 17.41 25.55 -12.14
N TRP A 108 16.46 24.62 -12.21
CA TRP A 108 15.70 24.35 -13.43
C TRP A 108 14.99 25.61 -13.95
N SER A 109 14.33 26.39 -13.08
CA SER A 109 13.63 27.61 -13.51
C SER A 109 14.57 28.63 -14.17
N ILE A 110 15.84 28.70 -13.72
CA ILE A 110 16.86 29.53 -14.33
C ILE A 110 17.23 28.97 -15.71
N THR A 111 17.44 27.65 -15.84
CA THR A 111 17.73 27.03 -17.14
C THR A 111 16.59 27.19 -18.14
N TRP A 112 15.34 27.21 -17.68
CA TRP A 112 14.16 27.46 -18.51
C TRP A 112 14.18 28.87 -19.11
N VAL A 113 14.39 29.89 -18.26
CA VAL A 113 14.38 31.30 -18.70
C VAL A 113 15.52 31.64 -19.67
N VAL A 114 16.69 31.00 -19.52
CA VAL A 114 17.80 31.20 -20.45
C VAL A 114 17.46 30.73 -21.87
N ALA A 115 16.54 29.77 -22.02
CA ALA A 115 15.95 29.34 -23.29
C ALA A 115 16.96 29.01 -24.42
N SER A 116 18.12 28.46 -24.04
CA SER A 116 19.14 27.94 -24.97
C SER A 116 18.97 26.42 -25.14
N PRO A 117 19.26 25.82 -26.31
CA PRO A 117 19.15 24.38 -26.52
C PRO A 117 19.90 23.55 -25.46
N ALA A 118 21.11 23.97 -25.08
CA ALA A 118 21.89 23.30 -24.04
C ALA A 118 21.22 23.41 -22.66
N CYS A 119 20.55 24.52 -22.39
CA CYS A 119 19.79 24.73 -21.15
C CYS A 119 18.49 23.91 -21.15
N PHE A 120 17.86 23.68 -22.30
CA PHE A 120 16.71 22.78 -22.37
C PHE A 120 17.09 21.34 -22.01
N VAL A 121 18.19 20.84 -22.57
CA VAL A 121 18.74 19.52 -22.23
C VAL A 121 19.17 19.44 -20.76
N ALA A 122 19.86 20.47 -20.24
CA ALA A 122 20.24 20.52 -18.83
C ALA A 122 19.02 20.55 -17.91
N GLY A 123 18.00 21.33 -18.26
CA GLY A 123 16.74 21.40 -17.54
C GLY A 123 16.00 20.07 -17.55
N GLU A 124 16.00 19.37 -18.67
CA GLU A 124 15.40 18.03 -18.80
C GLU A 124 16.09 17.01 -17.87
N VAL A 125 17.43 17.02 -17.81
CA VAL A 125 18.18 16.17 -16.88
C VAL A 125 17.83 16.50 -15.43
N LEU A 126 17.69 17.78 -15.09
CA LEU A 126 17.26 18.19 -13.74
C LEU A 126 15.84 17.68 -13.42
N LEU A 127 14.89 17.84 -14.33
CA LEU A 127 13.51 17.35 -14.16
C LEU A 127 13.46 15.83 -14.02
N ALA A 128 14.23 15.09 -14.81
CA ALA A 128 14.33 13.63 -14.71
C ALA A 128 14.88 13.19 -13.33
N ILE A 129 15.90 13.88 -12.81
CA ILE A 129 16.44 13.62 -11.46
C ILE A 129 15.38 13.94 -10.39
N ILE A 130 14.68 15.07 -10.50
CA ILE A 130 13.60 15.45 -9.58
C ILE A 130 12.49 14.39 -9.60
N ALA A 131 12.02 13.99 -10.78
CA ALA A 131 10.98 12.98 -10.95
C ALA A 131 11.40 11.64 -10.33
N LEU A 132 12.65 11.21 -10.53
CA LEU A 132 13.18 9.97 -9.94
C LEU A 132 13.22 10.03 -8.40
N ILE A 133 13.75 11.12 -7.83
CA ILE A 133 13.80 11.30 -6.37
C ILE A 133 12.39 11.29 -5.78
N LEU A 134 11.44 11.97 -6.43
CA LEU A 134 10.05 12.04 -5.99
C LEU A 134 9.34 10.70 -6.13
N LEU A 135 9.58 9.95 -7.21
CA LEU A 135 9.01 8.62 -7.40
C LEU A 135 9.49 7.65 -6.32
N ILE A 136 10.79 7.64 -6.02
CA ILE A 136 11.35 6.84 -4.92
C ILE A 136 10.74 7.27 -3.59
N THR A 137 10.58 8.58 -3.35
CA THR A 137 10.00 9.08 -2.12
C THR A 137 8.52 8.70 -1.98
N ALA A 138 7.74 8.83 -3.05
CA ALA A 138 6.34 8.43 -3.11
C ALA A 138 6.19 6.91 -2.88
N ALA A 139 7.04 6.08 -3.50
CA ALA A 139 7.06 4.65 -3.27
C ALA A 139 7.38 4.31 -1.81
N ILE A 140 8.38 4.95 -1.20
CA ILE A 140 8.70 4.76 0.23
C ILE A 140 7.51 5.14 1.12
N LEU A 141 6.85 6.25 0.83
CA LEU A 141 5.67 6.68 1.56
C LEU A 141 4.50 5.71 1.40
N GLU A 142 4.34 5.08 0.25
CA GLU A 142 3.23 4.15 0.03
C GLU A 142 3.51 2.75 0.63
N PHE A 143 4.71 2.21 0.43
CA PHE A 143 5.04 0.85 0.85
C PHE A 143 5.52 0.73 2.30
N ILE A 144 6.22 1.74 2.83
CA ILE A 144 6.86 1.68 4.15
C ILE A 144 6.06 2.48 5.19
N TYR A 145 5.51 3.62 4.79
CA TYR A 145 4.81 4.53 5.70
C TYR A 145 3.40 4.88 5.20
N PRO A 146 2.52 3.88 5.00
CA PRO A 146 1.24 4.10 4.35
C PRO A 146 0.38 5.11 5.12
N PRO A 147 -0.47 5.87 4.40
CA PRO A 147 -1.27 6.92 5.00
C PRO A 147 -2.26 6.35 6.03
N SER A 148 -2.19 6.86 7.26
CA SER A 148 -3.05 6.44 8.35
C SER A 148 -4.21 7.41 8.52
N ALA A 149 -5.45 6.91 8.53
CA ALA A 149 -6.65 7.70 8.80
C ALA A 149 -6.65 8.37 10.19
N LYS A 150 -5.79 7.92 11.10
CA LYS A 150 -5.63 8.51 12.45
C LYS A 150 -4.87 9.83 12.44
N HIS A 151 -4.05 10.07 11.41
CA HIS A 151 -3.20 11.27 11.28
C HIS A 151 -3.48 11.98 9.94
N PRO A 152 -4.67 12.60 9.79
CA PRO A 152 -5.07 13.20 8.51
C PRO A 152 -4.18 14.38 8.10
N LEU A 153 -3.60 15.11 9.06
CA LEU A 153 -2.67 16.21 8.77
C LEU A 153 -1.36 15.70 8.17
N ASP A 154 -0.87 14.53 8.61
CA ASP A 154 0.32 13.90 8.05
C ASP A 154 0.05 13.48 6.60
N TRP A 155 -1.15 12.97 6.30
CA TRP A 155 -1.55 12.71 4.91
C TRP A 155 -1.55 13.99 4.05
N ILE A 156 -2.24 15.04 4.50
CA ILE A 156 -2.39 16.31 3.74
C ILE A 156 -1.05 17.00 3.53
N PHE A 157 -0.21 17.12 4.55
CA PHE A 157 1.00 17.93 4.45
C PHE A 157 2.25 17.11 4.10
N VAL A 158 2.25 15.79 4.26
CA VAL A 158 3.41 14.97 3.87
C VAL A 158 3.17 14.30 2.51
N HIS A 159 2.08 13.55 2.36
CA HIS A 159 1.86 12.75 1.16
C HIS A 159 1.40 13.60 -0.03
N VAL A 160 0.43 14.50 0.19
CA VAL A 160 -0.16 15.28 -0.91
C VAL A 160 0.87 16.14 -1.67
N PRO A 161 1.69 17.00 -1.03
CA PRO A 161 2.61 17.86 -1.79
C PRO A 161 3.67 17.07 -2.56
N ILE A 162 4.15 15.95 -2.02
CA ILE A 162 5.12 15.09 -2.73
C ILE A 162 4.48 14.46 -3.97
N LYS A 163 3.25 13.92 -3.83
CA LYS A 163 2.50 13.33 -4.94
C LYS A 163 2.12 14.38 -5.98
N MET A 164 1.64 15.54 -5.56
CA MET A 164 1.33 16.68 -6.44
C MET A 164 2.56 17.10 -7.26
N LEU A 165 3.71 17.29 -6.60
CA LEU A 165 4.93 17.66 -7.30
C LEU A 165 5.37 16.54 -8.27
N LEU A 166 5.29 15.27 -7.87
CA LEU A 166 5.65 14.14 -8.74
C LEU A 166 4.79 14.09 -10.01
N ILE A 167 3.48 14.28 -9.88
CA ILE A 167 2.54 14.14 -11.00
C ILE A 167 2.73 15.29 -12.00
N SER A 168 3.01 16.51 -11.54
CA SER A 168 3.33 17.61 -12.45
C SER A 168 4.57 17.30 -13.28
N MET A 169 5.62 16.76 -12.64
CA MET A 169 6.83 16.33 -13.33
C MET A 169 6.54 15.26 -14.39
N LEU A 170 5.81 14.20 -14.03
CA LEU A 170 5.58 13.06 -14.93
C LEU A 170 4.63 13.37 -16.10
N GLN A 171 3.63 14.21 -15.88
CA GLN A 171 2.55 14.41 -16.85
C GLN A 171 2.74 15.64 -17.73
N VAL A 172 3.43 16.66 -17.22
CA VAL A 172 3.58 17.95 -17.89
C VAL A 172 5.05 18.30 -18.04
N ASP A 173 5.77 18.56 -16.94
CA ASP A 173 7.03 19.31 -17.00
C ASP A 173 8.12 18.56 -17.79
N VAL A 174 8.30 17.26 -17.55
CA VAL A 174 9.28 16.42 -18.27
C VAL A 174 8.91 16.32 -19.75
N ALA A 175 7.65 16.01 -20.06
CA ALA A 175 7.23 15.84 -21.45
C ALA A 175 7.32 17.17 -22.23
N GLN A 176 6.92 18.28 -21.61
CA GLN A 176 6.99 19.61 -22.20
C GLN A 176 8.43 20.01 -22.50
N GLN A 177 9.32 19.88 -21.51
CA GLN A 177 10.74 20.24 -21.67
C GLN A 177 11.45 19.32 -22.67
N LEU A 178 11.17 18.01 -22.65
CA LEU A 178 11.70 17.07 -23.62
C LEU A 178 11.32 17.45 -25.05
N PHE A 179 10.06 17.84 -25.28
CA PHE A 179 9.60 18.22 -26.62
C PHE A 179 10.22 19.55 -27.08
N MET A 180 10.48 20.47 -26.16
CA MET A 180 11.27 21.69 -26.45
C MET A 180 12.73 21.35 -26.79
N ALA A 181 13.35 20.41 -26.06
CA ALA A 181 14.72 19.96 -26.32
C ALA A 181 14.85 19.21 -27.66
N LEU A 182 13.79 18.54 -28.11
CA LEU A 182 13.70 17.85 -29.42
C LEU A 182 13.25 18.77 -30.56
N GLU A 183 13.08 20.07 -30.29
CA GLU A 183 12.62 21.07 -31.27
C GLU A 183 11.22 20.74 -31.85
N TRP A 184 10.39 20.02 -31.09
CA TRP A 184 9.01 19.67 -31.41
C TRP A 184 8.02 20.69 -30.86
N ASP A 185 8.26 21.96 -31.17
CA ASP A 185 7.47 23.11 -30.72
C ASP A 185 7.04 24.01 -31.88
N VAL A 186 6.19 25.01 -31.58
CA VAL A 186 5.71 25.99 -32.56
C VAL A 186 6.84 26.84 -33.14
N SER A 187 7.94 27.07 -32.40
CA SER A 187 9.04 27.94 -32.85
C SER A 187 9.80 27.38 -34.06
N HIS A 188 9.78 26.06 -34.25
CA HIS A 188 10.37 25.36 -35.41
C HIS A 188 9.36 25.10 -36.55
N GLY A 189 8.13 25.61 -36.41
CA GLY A 189 7.09 25.60 -37.44
C GLY A 189 6.18 24.37 -37.42
N ASN A 190 5.09 24.45 -38.20
CA ASN A 190 3.98 23.48 -38.17
C ASN A 190 4.41 22.03 -38.48
N LYS A 191 5.42 21.82 -39.33
CA LYS A 191 5.91 20.46 -39.65
C LYS A 191 6.48 19.76 -38.43
N ALA A 192 7.22 20.46 -37.57
CA ALA A 192 7.76 19.91 -36.34
C ALA A 192 6.64 19.54 -35.37
N LEU A 193 5.65 20.42 -35.22
CA LEU A 193 4.48 20.17 -34.39
C LEU A 193 3.65 18.97 -34.90
N GLN A 194 3.46 18.83 -36.21
CA GLN A 194 2.77 17.67 -36.80
C GLN A 194 3.52 16.35 -36.59
N HIS A 195 4.85 16.37 -36.68
CA HIS A 195 5.67 15.19 -36.39
C HIS A 195 5.55 14.72 -34.93
N SER A 196 5.30 15.66 -34.01
CA SER A 196 5.18 15.41 -32.57
C SER A 196 3.84 14.80 -32.14
N VAL A 197 2.84 14.69 -33.03
CA VAL A 197 1.48 14.24 -32.69
C VAL A 197 1.46 12.82 -32.13
N TRP A 198 2.07 11.87 -32.84
CA TRP A 198 2.11 10.47 -32.44
C TRP A 198 2.96 10.23 -31.18
N PRO A 199 4.16 10.82 -31.06
CA PRO A 199 4.90 10.82 -29.79
C PRO A 199 4.08 11.39 -28.63
N THR A 200 3.37 12.50 -28.83
CA THR A 200 2.50 13.10 -27.79
C THR A 200 1.40 12.13 -27.38
N PHE A 201 0.69 11.57 -28.36
CA PHE A 201 -0.37 10.59 -28.14
C PHE A 201 0.13 9.42 -27.29
N ALA A 202 1.26 8.82 -27.69
CA ALA A 202 1.86 7.69 -27.00
C ALA A 202 2.26 8.04 -25.56
N THR A 203 2.86 9.21 -25.35
CA THR A 203 3.29 9.67 -24.02
C THR A 203 2.08 9.92 -23.10
N ILE A 204 1.06 10.66 -23.55
CA ILE A 204 -0.15 10.94 -22.75
C ILE A 204 -0.85 9.63 -22.35
N LEU A 205 -1.00 8.70 -23.30
CA LEU A 205 -1.67 7.43 -23.05
C LEU A 205 -0.84 6.54 -22.11
N SER A 206 0.49 6.50 -22.27
CA SER A 206 1.38 5.69 -21.42
C SER A 206 1.42 6.21 -19.99
N VAL A 207 1.57 7.53 -19.80
CA VAL A 207 1.54 8.15 -18.47
C VAL A 207 0.15 8.03 -17.84
N GLY A 208 -0.92 8.15 -18.64
CA GLY A 208 -2.29 7.91 -18.21
C GLY A 208 -2.51 6.47 -17.74
N ALA A 209 -2.03 5.48 -18.50
CA ALA A 209 -2.10 4.06 -18.14
C ALA A 209 -1.31 3.75 -16.88
N PHE A 210 -0.08 4.25 -16.77
CA PHE A 210 0.72 4.13 -15.56
C PHE A 210 0.00 4.73 -14.35
N SER A 211 -0.55 5.95 -14.49
CA SER A 211 -1.30 6.61 -13.43
C SER A 211 -2.54 5.82 -13.01
N ALA A 212 -3.30 5.28 -13.98
CA ALA A 212 -4.46 4.45 -13.68
C ALA A 212 -4.10 3.16 -12.93
N LEU A 213 -3.01 2.48 -13.32
CA LEU A 213 -2.51 1.31 -12.59
C LEU A 213 -2.10 1.67 -11.17
N TRP A 214 -1.41 2.79 -10.99
CA TRP A 214 -1.01 3.28 -9.67
C TRP A 214 -2.22 3.60 -8.79
N ILE A 215 -3.18 4.37 -9.32
CA ILE A 215 -4.42 4.74 -8.62
C ILE A 215 -5.21 3.50 -8.20
N PHE A 216 -5.35 2.52 -9.11
CA PHE A 216 -6.08 1.29 -8.82
C PHE A 216 -5.38 0.47 -7.72
N ALA A 217 -4.05 0.34 -7.79
CA ALA A 217 -3.27 -0.43 -6.84
C ALA A 217 -3.25 0.17 -5.41
N PHE A 218 -3.13 1.50 -5.31
CA PHE A 218 -2.93 2.19 -4.02
C PHE A 218 -4.13 3.01 -3.55
N GLN A 219 -5.24 3.04 -4.30
CA GLN A 219 -6.44 3.81 -3.95
C GLN A 219 -6.15 5.30 -3.73
N ASP A 220 -5.24 5.83 -4.54
CA ASP A 220 -4.64 7.14 -4.34
C ASP A 220 -5.50 8.27 -4.94
N LEU A 221 -6.36 8.84 -4.11
CA LEU A 221 -7.23 9.96 -4.50
C LEU A 221 -6.43 11.18 -4.95
N THR A 222 -5.32 11.49 -4.28
CA THR A 222 -4.48 12.63 -4.64
C THR A 222 -3.94 12.46 -6.05
N TRP A 223 -3.49 11.24 -6.37
CA TRP A 223 -2.95 10.96 -7.69
C TRP A 223 -3.98 11.18 -8.80
N ALA A 224 -5.18 10.65 -8.60
CA ALA A 224 -6.29 10.82 -9.55
C ALA A 224 -6.71 12.29 -9.70
N ALA A 225 -6.90 13.02 -8.59
CA ALA A 225 -7.34 14.40 -8.62
C ALA A 225 -6.34 15.30 -9.36
N CYS A 226 -5.05 15.16 -9.05
CA CYS A 226 -3.99 15.97 -9.67
C CYS A 226 -3.86 15.63 -11.15
N GLY A 227 -3.88 14.34 -11.49
CA GLY A 227 -3.74 13.91 -12.88
C GLY A 227 -4.91 14.35 -13.77
N ILE A 228 -6.13 14.37 -13.24
CA ILE A 228 -7.32 14.91 -13.91
C ILE A 228 -7.18 16.43 -14.09
N VAL A 229 -6.83 17.17 -13.04
CA VAL A 229 -6.68 18.64 -13.11
C VAL A 229 -5.62 19.05 -14.14
N LEU A 230 -4.48 18.36 -14.21
CA LEU A 230 -3.44 18.67 -15.19
C LEU A 230 -3.87 18.30 -16.62
N ASN A 231 -4.55 17.18 -16.83
CA ASN A 231 -5.14 16.87 -18.14
C ASN A 231 -6.19 17.91 -18.57
N LEU A 232 -7.00 18.42 -17.63
CA LEU A 232 -7.94 19.51 -17.90
C LEU A 232 -7.19 20.81 -18.25
N ALA A 233 -6.08 21.10 -17.58
CA ALA A 233 -5.23 22.24 -17.89
C ALA A 233 -4.63 22.15 -19.30
N LEU A 234 -4.27 20.94 -19.75
CA LEU A 234 -3.84 20.69 -21.14
C LEU A 234 -4.97 20.93 -22.14
N LEU A 235 -6.17 20.39 -21.88
CA LEU A 235 -7.33 20.59 -22.77
C LEU A 235 -7.79 22.07 -22.83
N ALA A 236 -7.67 22.79 -21.72
CA ALA A 236 -8.06 24.19 -21.63
C ALA A 236 -7.13 25.12 -22.42
N TYR A 237 -5.88 24.72 -22.65
CA TYR A 237 -4.92 25.55 -23.40
C TYR A 237 -5.11 25.43 -24.91
N LYS A 238 -5.21 26.58 -25.57
CA LYS A 238 -5.25 26.71 -27.02
C LYS A 238 -3.90 27.22 -27.51
N ILE A 239 -3.26 26.46 -28.39
CA ILE A 239 -2.04 26.90 -29.05
C ILE A 239 -2.43 27.99 -30.05
N PRO A 240 -1.76 29.16 -30.06
CA PRO A 240 -2.05 30.21 -31.03
C PRO A 240 -1.99 29.68 -32.47
N ASP A 241 -3.03 29.99 -33.25
CA ASP A 241 -3.17 29.64 -34.67
C ASP A 241 -3.14 28.14 -35.01
N HIS A 242 -3.23 27.25 -34.01
CA HIS A 242 -3.18 25.80 -34.20
C HIS A 242 -4.29 25.10 -33.40
N ASP A 243 -5.17 24.41 -34.11
CA ASP A 243 -6.14 23.51 -33.47
C ASP A 243 -5.43 22.23 -33.00
N ARG A 244 -5.78 21.76 -31.80
CA ARG A 244 -5.27 20.50 -31.27
C ARG A 244 -5.81 19.34 -32.13
N PRO A 245 -4.94 18.46 -32.68
CA PRO A 245 -5.36 17.28 -33.41
C PRO A 245 -6.30 16.40 -32.58
N ALA A 246 -7.26 15.77 -33.25
CA ALA A 246 -8.29 14.94 -32.61
C ALA A 246 -7.68 13.77 -31.82
N GLU A 247 -6.54 13.26 -32.27
CA GLU A 247 -5.79 12.19 -31.63
C GLU A 247 -5.32 12.58 -30.23
N ILE A 248 -4.80 13.80 -30.07
CA ILE A 248 -4.28 14.30 -28.78
C ILE A 248 -5.43 14.60 -27.83
N VAL A 249 -6.52 15.17 -28.34
CA VAL A 249 -7.74 15.40 -27.57
C VAL A 249 -8.30 14.05 -27.09
N ALA A 250 -8.39 13.05 -27.97
CA ALA A 250 -8.84 11.72 -27.63
C ALA A 250 -7.93 11.04 -26.59
N ALA A 251 -6.61 11.13 -26.73
CA ALA A 251 -5.66 10.60 -25.75
C ALA A 251 -5.82 11.26 -24.37
N THR A 252 -6.01 12.57 -24.34
CA THR A 252 -6.17 13.31 -23.08
C THR A 252 -7.48 12.96 -22.39
N ILE A 253 -8.60 12.87 -23.15
CA ILE A 253 -9.88 12.40 -22.62
C ILE A 253 -9.79 10.95 -22.15
N ALA A 254 -9.15 10.07 -22.93
CA ALA A 254 -8.93 8.69 -22.55
C ALA A 254 -8.12 8.59 -21.25
N SER A 255 -7.07 9.39 -21.08
CA SER A 255 -6.28 9.46 -19.84
C SER A 255 -7.13 9.89 -18.64
N ILE A 256 -7.99 10.91 -18.79
CA ILE A 256 -8.93 11.35 -17.74
C ILE A 256 -9.90 10.21 -17.37
N VAL A 257 -10.52 9.59 -18.37
CA VAL A 257 -11.48 8.50 -18.17
C VAL A 257 -10.81 7.30 -17.50
N LEU A 258 -9.60 6.94 -17.91
CA LEU A 258 -8.85 5.82 -17.36
C LEU A 258 -8.54 6.03 -15.87
N GLN A 259 -8.10 7.23 -15.49
CA GLN A 259 -7.85 7.59 -14.09
C GLN A 259 -9.15 7.60 -13.26
N GLY A 260 -10.24 8.14 -13.82
CA GLY A 260 -11.56 8.15 -13.17
C GLY A 260 -12.12 6.74 -12.95
N VAL A 261 -12.04 5.87 -13.96
CA VAL A 261 -12.48 4.47 -13.87
C VAL A 261 -11.59 3.69 -12.91
N ALA A 262 -10.28 3.92 -12.90
CA ALA A 262 -9.37 3.29 -11.95
C ALA A 262 -9.72 3.65 -10.50
N LEU A 263 -10.01 4.93 -10.22
CA LEU A 263 -10.42 5.38 -8.89
C LEU A 263 -11.77 4.79 -8.49
N PHE A 264 -12.75 4.77 -9.39
CA PHE A 264 -14.05 4.18 -9.11
C PHE A 264 -13.94 2.67 -8.88
N GLY A 265 -13.17 1.98 -9.72
CA GLY A 265 -12.88 0.56 -9.59
C GLY A 265 -12.19 0.21 -8.27
N SER A 266 -11.25 1.05 -7.82
CA SER A 266 -10.55 0.83 -6.55
C SER A 266 -11.50 0.94 -5.36
N TYR A 267 -12.41 1.92 -5.34
CA TYR A 267 -13.43 2.03 -4.29
C TYR A 267 -14.46 0.89 -4.34
N LEU A 268 -14.89 0.49 -5.54
CA LEU A 268 -15.82 -0.63 -5.70
C LEU A 268 -15.21 -1.94 -5.18
N GLN A 269 -13.92 -2.16 -5.41
CA GLN A 269 -13.21 -3.31 -4.87
C GLN A 269 -13.18 -3.33 -3.34
N ILE A 270 -12.95 -2.19 -2.68
CA ILE A 270 -13.03 -2.08 -1.22
C ILE A 270 -14.44 -2.43 -0.74
N TYR A 271 -15.45 -1.87 -1.39
CA TYR A 271 -16.84 -2.09 -1.02
C TYR A 271 -17.20 -3.58 -1.09
N ILE A 272 -16.83 -4.26 -2.18
CA ILE A 272 -17.06 -5.70 -2.35
C ILE A 272 -16.29 -6.52 -1.30
N ARG A 273 -15.00 -6.20 -1.06
CA ARG A 273 -14.19 -6.90 -0.05
C ARG A 273 -14.77 -6.76 1.35
N ARG A 274 -15.24 -5.57 1.73
CA ARG A 274 -15.89 -5.34 3.03
C ARG A 274 -17.17 -6.15 3.20
N GLN A 275 -17.96 -6.33 2.13
CA GLN A 275 -19.14 -7.18 2.20
C GLN A 275 -18.77 -8.66 2.35
N GLN A 276 -17.70 -9.11 1.69
CA GLN A 276 -17.20 -10.48 1.83
C GLN A 276 -16.61 -10.74 3.22
N GLU A 277 -15.81 -9.82 3.76
CA GLU A 277 -15.26 -9.92 5.12
C GLU A 277 -16.34 -9.85 6.20
N GLY A 278 -17.36 -9.00 6.01
CA GLY A 278 -18.53 -8.94 6.89
C GLY A 278 -19.36 -10.23 6.87
N ARG A 279 -19.40 -10.92 5.73
CA ARG A 279 -20.05 -12.23 5.58
C ARG A 279 -19.23 -13.35 6.24
N ILE A 280 -17.91 -13.36 6.04
CA ILE A 280 -17.01 -14.35 6.65
C ILE A 280 -16.99 -14.22 8.18
N ARG A 281 -17.04 -12.99 8.71
CA ARG A 281 -17.07 -12.76 10.17
C ARG A 281 -18.35 -13.29 10.83
N LEU A 282 -19.47 -13.31 10.12
CA LEU A 282 -20.72 -13.89 10.64
C LEU A 282 -20.65 -15.42 10.67
N GLU A 283 -20.13 -16.05 9.62
CA GLU A 283 -19.93 -17.51 9.58
C GLU A 283 -18.96 -17.97 10.69
N GLU A 284 -17.84 -17.27 10.89
CA GLU A 284 -16.85 -17.65 11.92
C GLU A 284 -17.36 -17.45 13.36
N GLU A 285 -18.30 -16.54 13.59
CA GLU A 285 -18.92 -16.33 14.90
C GLU A 285 -20.08 -17.31 15.15
N GLU A 286 -20.81 -17.68 14.10
CA GLU A 286 -21.83 -18.73 14.13
C GLU A 286 -21.21 -20.11 14.36
N ASP A 287 -20.12 -20.44 13.67
CA ASP A 287 -19.34 -21.67 13.89
C ASP A 287 -18.77 -21.74 15.32
N ARG A 288 -18.28 -20.61 15.86
CA ARG A 288 -17.80 -20.55 17.25
C ARG A 288 -18.92 -20.82 18.25
N ARG A 289 -20.13 -20.31 17.98
CA ARG A 289 -21.31 -20.57 18.83
C ARG A 289 -21.75 -22.02 18.75
N ILE A 290 -21.73 -22.62 17.56
CA ILE A 290 -22.06 -24.04 17.36
C ILE A 290 -21.05 -24.92 18.11
N GLN A 291 -19.75 -24.63 18.01
CA GLN A 291 -18.71 -25.39 18.73
C GLN A 291 -18.84 -25.28 20.26
N ILE A 292 -19.18 -24.09 20.77
CA ILE A 292 -19.42 -23.91 22.22
C ILE A 292 -20.66 -24.70 22.66
N ALA A 293 -21.75 -24.65 21.88
CA ALA A 293 -22.97 -25.39 22.18
C ALA A 293 -22.76 -26.92 22.13
N GLU A 294 -21.95 -27.40 21.17
CA GLU A 294 -21.60 -28.82 21.05
C GLU A 294 -20.71 -29.28 22.22
N ALA A 295 -19.72 -28.47 22.61
CA ALA A 295 -18.88 -28.73 23.78
C ALA A 295 -19.67 -28.73 25.11
N GLU A 296 -20.65 -27.82 25.25
CA GLU A 296 -21.56 -27.80 26.40
C GLU A 296 -22.48 -29.01 26.43
N ALA A 297 -23.00 -29.44 25.26
CA ALA A 297 -23.82 -30.63 25.13
C ALA A 297 -23.02 -31.91 25.45
N GLU A 298 -21.78 -32.01 24.99
CA GLU A 298 -20.88 -33.13 25.30
C GLU A 298 -20.53 -33.16 26.79
N ALA A 299 -20.24 -32.01 27.40
CA ALA A 299 -20.00 -31.90 28.84
C ALA A 299 -21.24 -32.28 29.67
N ALA A 300 -22.44 -31.91 29.22
CA ALA A 300 -23.69 -32.32 29.87
C ALA A 300 -23.93 -33.83 29.74
N ALA A 301 -23.66 -34.42 28.57
CA ALA A 301 -23.77 -35.86 28.36
C ALA A 301 -22.76 -36.65 29.20
N ALA A 302 -21.53 -36.14 29.36
CA ALA A 302 -20.51 -36.74 30.22
C ALA A 302 -20.93 -36.72 31.71
N ARG A 303 -21.53 -35.62 32.19
CA ARG A 303 -22.08 -35.52 33.54
C ARG A 303 -23.23 -36.51 33.76
N ALA A 304 -24.16 -36.60 32.83
CA ALA A 304 -25.26 -37.57 32.91
C ALA A 304 -24.78 -39.04 32.94
N ARG A 305 -23.71 -39.37 32.19
CA ARG A 305 -23.07 -40.69 32.24
C ARG A 305 -22.40 -40.95 33.58
N ALA A 306 -21.74 -39.96 34.17
CA ALA A 306 -21.13 -40.06 35.49
C ALA A 306 -22.17 -40.28 36.59
N ASP A 307 -23.31 -39.57 36.51
CA ASP A 307 -24.43 -39.73 37.44
C ASP A 307 -25.13 -41.10 37.29
N ALA A 308 -25.26 -41.61 36.06
CA ALA A 308 -25.77 -42.96 35.83
C ALA A 308 -24.86 -44.03 36.47
N LEU A 309 -23.54 -43.88 36.36
CA LEU A 309 -22.57 -44.80 36.97
C LEU A 309 -22.61 -44.74 38.51
N SER A 310 -22.76 -43.55 39.11
CA SER A 310 -22.85 -43.40 40.57
C SER A 310 -24.15 -44.00 41.14
N SER A 311 -25.25 -43.92 40.40
CA SER A 311 -26.52 -44.56 40.76
C SER A 311 -26.45 -46.09 40.71
N HIS A 312 -25.68 -46.65 39.78
CA HIS A 312 -25.51 -48.10 39.67
C HIS A 312 -24.62 -48.66 40.78
N GLY A 313 -23.57 -47.92 41.18
CA GLY A 313 -22.70 -48.29 42.30
C GLY A 313 -23.41 -48.28 43.67
N SER A 314 -24.39 -47.41 43.88
CA SER A 314 -25.19 -47.39 45.11
C SER A 314 -26.19 -48.55 45.21
N ARG A 315 -26.69 -49.05 44.07
CA ARG A 315 -27.61 -50.20 44.03
C ARG A 315 -26.89 -51.53 44.32
N SER A 316 -25.65 -51.68 43.83
CA SER A 316 -24.81 -52.85 44.12
C SER A 316 -24.38 -52.94 45.60
N ARG A 317 -24.23 -51.80 46.30
CA ARG A 317 -23.98 -51.78 47.75
C ARG A 317 -25.20 -52.15 48.61
N LEU A 318 -26.42 -51.93 48.11
CA LEU A 318 -27.64 -52.33 48.80
C LEU A 318 -27.93 -53.84 48.62
N ASP A 319 -27.60 -54.43 47.47
CA ASP A 319 -27.71 -55.88 47.26
C ASP A 319 -26.66 -56.68 48.04
N SER A 320 -25.45 -56.13 48.25
CA SER A 320 -24.42 -56.77 49.06
C SER A 320 -24.68 -56.69 50.57
N GLN A 321 -25.51 -55.76 51.05
CA GLN A 321 -25.97 -55.74 52.45
C GLN A 321 -27.12 -56.71 52.74
N HIS A 322 -27.85 -57.19 51.72
CA HIS A 322 -28.88 -58.22 51.90
C HIS A 322 -28.36 -59.65 51.75
N ALA A 323 -27.23 -59.87 51.08
CA ALA A 323 -26.62 -61.19 50.93
C ALA A 323 -25.83 -61.66 52.16
N ASP A 324 -25.31 -60.73 52.99
CA ASP A 324 -24.49 -61.07 54.17
C ASP A 324 -25.30 -61.42 55.43
N GLN A 325 -26.65 -61.40 55.37
CA GLN A 325 -27.52 -61.74 56.51
C GLN A 325 -28.24 -63.10 56.40
N GLN A 326 -28.04 -63.86 55.31
CA GLN A 326 -28.65 -65.19 55.13
C GLN A 326 -27.65 -66.35 55.03
N GLY A 327 -26.34 -66.10 55.17
CA GLY A 327 -25.30 -67.13 55.03
C GLY A 327 -24.87 -67.83 56.32
N LEU A 328 -25.56 -67.62 57.44
CA LEU A 328 -25.11 -68.07 58.77
C LEU A 328 -26.11 -69.00 59.47
N GLU A 329 -26.80 -69.86 58.73
CA GLU A 329 -27.59 -70.97 59.28
C GLU A 329 -27.79 -72.05 58.22
N THR A 330 -26.76 -72.85 57.95
CA THR A 330 -26.85 -74.26 57.54
C THR A 330 -25.44 -74.79 57.38
N ASP A 331 -24.81 -75.01 58.53
CA ASP A 331 -23.79 -76.05 58.65
C ASP A 331 -24.44 -77.41 58.38
N LEU A 332 -23.62 -78.33 57.87
CA LEU A 332 -23.78 -79.79 57.99
C LEU A 332 -24.96 -80.41 57.23
N GLU A 333 -24.67 -80.96 56.05
CA GLU A 333 -24.95 -82.39 55.81
C GLU A 333 -24.27 -82.91 54.53
N SER A 334 -23.87 -84.18 54.60
CA SER A 334 -23.49 -85.07 53.49
C SER A 334 -22.16 -84.85 52.77
N ASN A 335 -21.17 -85.44 53.42
CA ASN A 335 -19.99 -86.08 52.87
C ASN A 335 -20.32 -87.13 51.77
N GLU A 336 -19.30 -87.42 50.96
CA GLU A 336 -19.00 -88.66 50.21
C GLU A 336 -19.36 -88.84 48.71
N GLN A 337 -18.27 -89.22 47.99
CA GLN A 337 -18.16 -90.03 46.76
C GLN A 337 -18.48 -89.34 45.43
N GLY A 338 -17.69 -89.43 44.35
CA GLY A 338 -16.45 -90.17 44.08
C GLY A 338 -16.15 -90.12 42.56
N LEU A 339 -14.86 -90.12 42.23
CA LEU A 339 -14.17 -90.63 41.03
C LEU A 339 -14.66 -90.36 39.58
N MET A 340 -13.64 -90.01 38.78
CA MET A 340 -13.24 -90.53 37.44
C MET A 340 -13.37 -89.63 36.19
N ASN A 341 -12.16 -89.37 35.66
CA ASN A 341 -11.71 -89.42 34.27
C ASN A 341 -12.23 -88.44 33.21
N GLY A 342 -11.28 -87.95 32.39
CA GLY A 342 -11.57 -87.49 31.03
C GLY A 342 -10.54 -86.51 30.46
N HIS A 343 -9.43 -87.03 29.96
CA HIS A 343 -8.43 -86.37 29.12
C HIS A 343 -9.00 -86.04 27.72
N VAL A 344 -8.45 -85.02 27.02
CA VAL A 344 -7.99 -85.05 25.60
C VAL A 344 -7.82 -83.61 25.05
N GLU A 345 -6.65 -83.42 24.42
CA GLU A 345 -6.13 -82.31 23.59
C GLU A 345 -7.01 -82.11 22.31
N ASP A 346 -6.86 -81.21 21.34
CA ASP A 346 -5.75 -80.39 20.84
C ASP A 346 -6.27 -79.47 19.70
N HIS A 347 -5.43 -78.52 19.27
CA HIS A 347 -5.39 -77.86 17.93
C HIS A 347 -6.51 -76.89 17.49
N ALA A 348 -6.30 -75.86 16.66
CA ALA A 348 -5.13 -75.08 16.21
C ALA A 348 -5.64 -73.95 15.27
N SER A 349 -4.87 -72.85 15.18
CA SER A 349 -4.57 -72.02 13.98
C SER A 349 -5.69 -71.22 13.28
N ASN A 350 -5.54 -69.88 13.18
CA ASN A 350 -4.86 -69.13 12.09
C ASN A 350 -5.28 -67.64 12.17
N GLY A 351 -4.38 -66.66 12.36
CA GLY A 351 -3.75 -65.82 11.30
C GLY A 351 -4.57 -64.54 11.02
N THR A 352 -4.10 -63.30 10.81
CA THR A 352 -2.78 -62.66 10.61
C THR A 352 -3.00 -61.13 10.44
N LYS A 353 -2.02 -60.30 10.89
CA LYS A 353 -1.56 -58.97 10.35
C LYS A 353 -2.52 -57.76 10.47
N GLN A 354 -2.14 -56.49 10.65
CA GLN A 354 -0.94 -55.68 10.34
C GLN A 354 -1.03 -54.37 11.19
N ASP A 355 -0.03 -53.99 12.00
CA ASP A 355 1.05 -53.01 11.76
C ASP A 355 0.62 -51.56 11.40
N ASP A 356 0.91 -50.61 12.31
CA ASP A 356 1.82 -49.48 12.05
C ASP A 356 1.81 -48.50 13.24
N GLY A 357 2.97 -48.35 13.87
CA GLY A 357 3.28 -47.30 14.83
C GLY A 357 4.23 -46.27 14.23
N VAL A 358 4.15 -45.01 14.68
CA VAL A 358 5.26 -44.05 14.57
C VAL A 358 5.34 -43.22 15.85
N SER A 359 6.42 -43.44 16.59
CA SER A 359 6.89 -42.65 17.73
C SER A 359 7.93 -41.65 17.23
N VAL A 360 7.70 -40.36 17.46
CA VAL A 360 8.64 -39.29 17.10
C VAL A 360 9.44 -38.87 18.35
N THR A 361 10.72 -39.22 18.37
CA THR A 361 11.72 -38.68 19.31
C THR A 361 12.40 -37.45 18.72
N ARG A 362 12.51 -36.42 19.56
CA ARG A 362 13.08 -35.10 19.26
C ARG A 362 14.50 -35.06 19.80
N THR A 363 15.50 -34.87 18.93
CA THR A 363 16.88 -34.64 19.34
C THR A 363 17.44 -33.43 18.62
N LEU A 364 17.83 -32.42 19.41
CA LEU A 364 18.50 -31.20 18.98
C LEU A 364 20.00 -31.49 18.77
N GLY A 365 20.54 -31.06 17.63
CA GLY A 365 21.96 -31.09 17.30
C GLY A 365 22.43 -29.71 16.84
N SER A 366 23.40 -29.17 17.56
CA SER A 366 24.14 -27.94 17.32
C SER A 366 25.39 -28.20 16.45
N ALA A 367 25.87 -27.13 15.79
CA ALA A 367 27.18 -26.88 15.13
C ALA A 367 27.03 -26.63 13.62
N ALA A 368 27.27 -25.43 13.08
CA ALA A 368 28.54 -24.68 12.94
C ALA A 368 29.44 -25.18 11.79
N LEU A 369 29.76 -24.22 10.90
CA LEU A 369 30.95 -24.06 10.03
C LEU A 369 31.02 -24.68 8.61
N GLU A 370 31.43 -23.78 7.71
CA GLU A 370 32.39 -23.90 6.58
C GLU A 370 31.95 -24.13 5.11
N GLU A 371 32.45 -23.18 4.30
CA GLU A 371 32.90 -23.18 2.89
C GLU A 371 31.96 -23.58 1.74
N ARG A 372 31.60 -22.59 0.92
CA ARG A 372 32.25 -22.34 -0.39
C ARG A 372 31.90 -20.98 -0.99
#